data_AF-A0A0T0MMV8-F1
#
_entry.id   AF-A0A0T0MMV8-F1
#
_cell.length_a   1.000
_cell.length_b   1.000
_cell.length_c   1.000
_cell.angle_alpha   90.00
_cell.angle_beta   90.00
_cell.angle_gamma   90.00
#
_symmetry.space_group_name_H-M   'P 1'
#
loop_
_entity.id
_entity.type
_entity.pdbx_description
1 polymer ?
#
loop_
_entity_poly.entity_id
_entity_poly.type
_entity_poly.pdbx_seq_one_letter_code
_entity_poly.pdbx_strand_id
1 'polypeptide(L)'
;MALGTQLSPTQTLVTFCLWARRHGYSVGEMHGFSAVHPVHAAGSWHFDTDGEFGKAADINKNGPDERDRLIEALNRAQELGLGVIYARDGVAGVSGSHKNHLHVDVGPFGHLGVASFQPTGGGDVLTEAVQRAVHAGPDQVWGTDTDQRVEAVKAASNLMGVGFPHGIAFTQRVVGVPDDGVWGTESRRAHDQVTAAIQRAIGRPANGIWDDAMVAAYNHARDLRNRP
;
A
#
# COMPACT_ATOMS: atom_id res chain seq x y z
N MET A 1 14.30 -1.11 20.53
CA MET A 1 13.03 -1.51 21.19
C MET A 1 12.96 -3.02 21.23
N ALA A 2 12.40 -3.63 22.26
CA ALA A 2 12.23 -5.09 22.29
C ALA A 2 11.18 -5.52 21.25
N LEU A 3 11.37 -6.67 20.62
CA LEU A 3 10.39 -7.26 19.70
C LEU A 3 9.04 -7.43 20.40
N GLY A 4 7.98 -6.92 19.77
CA GLY A 4 6.60 -7.16 20.15
C GLY A 4 5.93 -8.14 19.18
N THR A 5 4.61 -8.33 19.31
CA THR A 5 3.84 -9.07 18.30
C THR A 5 3.87 -8.34 16.96
N GLN A 6 4.24 -9.04 15.90
CA GLN A 6 4.15 -8.52 14.54
C GLN A 6 2.67 -8.35 14.14
N LEU A 7 2.24 -7.13 13.83
CA LEU A 7 0.88 -6.81 13.41
C LEU A 7 0.72 -6.71 11.89
N SER A 8 1.77 -6.30 11.19
CA SER A 8 1.79 -6.15 9.73
C SER A 8 2.74 -7.15 9.08
N PRO A 9 2.42 -7.67 7.88
CA PRO A 9 3.38 -8.45 7.11
C PRO A 9 4.66 -7.64 6.82
N THR A 10 5.83 -8.30 6.82
CA THR A 10 7.09 -7.67 6.40
C THR A 10 6.98 -7.08 5.00
N GLN A 11 6.19 -7.74 4.14
CA GLN A 11 5.92 -7.30 2.79
C GLN A 11 5.24 -5.91 2.72
N THR A 12 4.46 -5.53 3.73
CA THR A 12 3.86 -4.19 3.85
C THR A 12 4.93 -3.12 4.04
N LEU A 13 5.89 -3.37 4.94
CA LEU A 13 7.03 -2.47 5.15
C LEU A 13 7.86 -2.34 3.88
N VAL A 14 8.06 -3.43 3.14
CA VAL A 14 8.72 -3.40 1.82
C VAL A 14 7.95 -2.55 0.82
N THR A 15 6.61 -2.65 0.73
CA THR A 15 5.79 -1.75 -0.11
C THR A 15 6.06 -0.30 0.23
N PHE A 16 6.02 0.03 1.53
CA PHE A 16 6.24 1.38 2.02
C PHE A 16 7.64 1.89 1.66
N CYS A 17 8.68 1.08 1.84
CA CYS A 17 10.06 1.47 1.53
C CYS A 17 10.29 1.68 0.03
N LEU A 18 9.67 0.86 -0.84
CA LEU A 18 9.70 1.08 -2.29
C LEU A 18 8.98 2.37 -2.68
N TRP A 19 7.81 2.64 -2.08
CA TRP A 19 7.10 3.91 -2.25
C TRP A 19 7.98 5.09 -1.83
N ALA A 20 8.61 5.01 -0.66
CA ALA A 20 9.47 6.05 -0.11
C ALA A 20 10.64 6.37 -1.07
N ARG A 21 11.32 5.35 -1.61
CA ARG A 21 12.38 5.56 -2.61
C ARG A 21 11.90 6.29 -3.86
N ARG A 22 10.73 5.92 -4.39
CA ARG A 22 10.15 6.59 -5.57
C ARG A 22 9.80 8.06 -5.33
N HIS A 23 9.48 8.43 -4.09
CA HIS A 23 9.17 9.81 -3.69
C HIS A 23 10.42 10.55 -3.16
N GLY A 24 11.61 9.99 -3.42
CA GLY A 24 12.90 10.61 -3.13
C GLY A 24 13.24 10.65 -1.64
N TYR A 25 12.68 9.75 -0.83
CA TYR A 25 13.15 9.49 0.53
C TYR A 25 14.29 8.47 0.48
N SER A 26 15.21 8.53 1.45
CA SER A 26 16.18 7.46 1.66
C SER A 26 15.69 6.49 2.72
N VAL A 27 15.88 5.19 2.45
CA VAL A 27 15.54 4.08 3.35
C VAL A 27 16.83 3.57 4.00
N GLY A 28 16.98 3.90 5.27
CA GLY A 28 18.07 3.49 6.16
C GLY A 28 17.71 2.27 7.00
N GLU A 29 18.73 1.57 7.48
CA GLU A 29 18.64 0.59 8.56
C GLU A 29 17.62 -0.53 8.35
N MET A 30 17.44 -0.99 7.11
CA MET A 30 16.58 -2.13 6.79
C MET A 30 17.31 -3.12 5.91
N HIS A 31 17.47 -4.36 6.39
CA HIS A 31 17.97 -5.47 5.57
C HIS A 31 17.18 -5.54 4.24
N GLY A 32 17.89 -5.74 3.12
CA GLY A 32 17.35 -5.67 1.76
C GLY A 32 17.32 -4.28 1.13
N PHE A 33 17.48 -3.20 1.93
CA PHE A 33 17.53 -1.82 1.43
C PHE A 33 18.85 -1.12 1.75
N SER A 34 19.38 -1.28 2.97
CA SER A 34 20.62 -0.66 3.44
C SER A 34 21.18 -1.41 4.67
N ALA A 35 22.41 -1.09 5.06
CA ALA A 35 23.02 -1.70 6.24
C ALA A 35 22.34 -1.21 7.53
N VAL A 36 22.18 -2.11 8.50
CA VAL A 36 21.72 -1.79 9.85
C VAL A 36 22.92 -1.34 10.69
N HIS A 37 22.84 -0.17 11.31
CA HIS A 37 23.93 0.32 12.15
C HIS A 37 24.05 -0.51 13.45
N PRO A 38 25.27 -0.69 13.99
CA PRO A 38 25.53 -1.51 15.18
C PRO A 38 25.03 -0.89 16.49
N VAL A 39 24.34 0.25 16.43
CA VAL A 39 23.73 0.91 17.60
C VAL A 39 22.49 0.19 18.10
N HIS A 40 21.91 -0.71 17.29
CA HIS A 40 20.76 -1.51 17.67
C HIS A 40 21.18 -2.70 18.54
N ALA A 41 20.32 -3.08 19.48
CA ALA A 41 20.52 -4.29 20.28
C ALA A 41 20.03 -5.53 19.50
N ALA A 42 20.61 -6.70 19.80
CA ALA A 42 20.04 -7.98 19.39
C ALA A 42 18.60 -8.09 19.93
N GLY A 43 17.65 -8.50 19.08
CA GLY A 43 16.21 -8.46 19.42
C GLY A 43 15.55 -7.09 19.22
N SER A 44 16.09 -6.27 18.31
CA SER A 44 15.43 -5.09 17.74
C SER A 44 14.79 -5.44 16.40
N TRP A 45 13.70 -4.76 16.02
CA TRP A 45 13.05 -4.94 14.72
C TRP A 45 13.98 -4.68 13.52
N HIS A 46 15.01 -3.84 13.68
CA HIS A 46 16.00 -3.61 12.62
C HIS A 46 16.85 -4.85 12.33
N PHE A 47 17.12 -5.69 13.34
CA PHE A 47 17.89 -6.93 13.17
C PHE A 47 17.02 -8.16 12.96
N ASP A 48 15.71 -8.08 13.21
CA ASP A 48 14.79 -9.16 12.89
C ASP A 48 14.45 -9.12 11.39
N THR A 49 14.39 -10.31 10.79
CA THR A 49 14.24 -10.47 9.34
C THR A 49 13.16 -11.49 9.02
N ASP A 50 12.56 -11.32 7.85
CA ASP A 50 11.66 -12.29 7.23
C ASP A 50 12.13 -12.50 5.79
N GLY A 51 12.81 -13.63 5.57
CA GLY A 51 13.64 -13.82 4.37
C GLY A 51 14.80 -12.82 4.34
N GLU A 52 14.90 -12.05 3.25
CA GLU A 52 15.98 -11.08 3.02
C GLU A 52 15.67 -9.67 3.55
N PHE A 53 14.45 -9.44 4.04
CA PHE A 53 13.99 -8.11 4.43
C PHE A 53 13.93 -7.93 5.94
N GLY A 54 14.36 -6.76 6.40
CA GLY A 54 14.25 -6.35 7.80
C GLY A 54 12.82 -5.97 8.18
N LYS A 55 12.53 -5.95 9.49
CA LYS A 55 11.20 -5.65 10.03
C LYS A 55 11.04 -4.24 10.60
N ALA A 56 12.08 -3.42 10.48
CA ALA A 56 12.03 -1.97 10.67
C ALA A 56 12.90 -1.25 9.64
N ALA A 57 12.61 0.03 9.43
CA ALA A 57 13.35 0.91 8.54
C ALA A 57 13.33 2.34 9.06
N ASP A 58 14.41 3.07 8.78
CA ASP A 58 14.50 4.50 9.02
C ASP A 58 14.28 5.28 7.73
N ILE A 59 13.26 6.15 7.71
CA ILE A 59 12.91 6.96 6.56
C ILE A 59 13.41 8.38 6.76
N ASN A 60 14.23 8.86 5.83
CA ASN A 60 14.86 10.16 5.91
C ASN A 60 14.55 10.98 4.65
N LYS A 61 14.49 12.31 4.80
CA LYS A 61 14.36 13.26 3.70
C LYS A 61 15.23 14.47 3.99
N ASN A 62 16.23 14.73 3.16
CA ASN A 62 17.04 15.93 3.30
C ASN A 62 16.36 17.10 2.57
N GLY A 63 16.32 18.27 3.20
CA GLY A 63 15.85 19.50 2.55
C GLY A 63 15.15 20.46 3.50
N PRO A 64 14.87 21.69 3.04
CA PRO A 64 14.15 22.69 3.83
C PRO A 64 12.70 22.27 4.14
N ASP A 65 12.13 21.33 3.39
CA ASP A 65 10.80 20.76 3.56
C ASP A 65 10.81 19.39 4.28
N GLU A 66 11.94 18.98 4.89
CA GLU A 66 12.12 17.69 5.56
C GLU A 66 10.90 17.31 6.43
N ARG A 67 10.49 18.21 7.33
CA ARG A 67 9.41 17.92 8.28
C ARG A 67 8.08 17.60 7.61
N ASP A 68 7.69 18.38 6.61
CA ASP A 68 6.43 18.21 5.90
C ASP A 68 6.42 16.91 5.11
N ARG A 69 7.57 16.57 4.51
CA ARG A 69 7.77 15.30 3.80
C ARG A 69 7.73 14.10 4.76
N LEU A 70 8.35 14.20 5.92
CA LEU A 70 8.27 13.13 6.91
C LEU A 70 6.84 12.96 7.45
N ILE A 71 6.03 14.02 7.51
CA ILE A 71 4.59 13.91 7.82
C ILE A 71 3.83 13.20 6.69
N GLU A 72 4.15 13.47 5.43
CA GLU A 72 3.59 12.74 4.28
C GLU A 72 3.91 11.23 4.38
N ALA A 73 5.17 10.87 4.62
CA ALA A 73 5.59 9.49 4.82
C ALA A 73 4.94 8.83 6.05
N LEU A 74 4.73 9.60 7.12
CA LEU A 74 4.06 9.15 8.33
C LEU A 74 2.62 8.72 8.04
N ASN A 75 1.86 9.59 7.39
CA ASN A 75 0.48 9.30 7.04
C ASN A 75 0.39 8.05 6.18
N ARG A 76 1.32 7.89 5.22
CA ARG A 76 1.36 6.72 4.36
C ARG A 76 1.68 5.43 5.11
N ALA A 77 2.63 5.46 6.06
CA ALA A 77 2.94 4.29 6.88
C ALA A 77 1.74 3.89 7.76
N GLN A 78 1.03 4.86 8.35
CA GLN A 78 -0.16 4.60 9.16
C GLN A 78 -1.32 4.01 8.32
N GLU A 79 -1.53 4.48 7.08
CA GLU A 79 -2.51 3.88 6.16
C GLU A 79 -2.25 2.40 5.87
N LEU A 80 -0.98 2.00 5.90
CA LEU A 80 -0.55 0.61 5.70
C LEU A 80 -0.55 -0.21 6.99
N GLY A 81 -0.98 0.37 8.11
CA GLY A 81 -1.03 -0.29 9.42
C GLY A 81 0.36 -0.53 10.04
N LEU A 82 1.36 0.27 9.69
CA LEU A 82 2.72 0.16 10.24
C LEU A 82 2.87 0.96 11.56
N GLY A 83 3.75 0.46 12.43
CA GLY A 83 4.26 1.20 13.59
C GLY A 83 5.12 2.36 13.13
N VAL A 84 4.95 3.52 13.77
CA VAL A 84 5.72 4.73 13.43
C VAL A 84 6.13 5.46 14.69
N ILE A 85 7.41 5.82 14.80
CA ILE A 85 7.93 6.71 15.84
C ILE A 85 8.54 7.94 15.17
N TYR A 86 8.02 9.10 15.52
CA TYR A 86 8.46 10.37 14.99
C TYR A 86 8.07 11.52 15.93
N ALA A 87 8.93 12.52 16.10
CA ALA A 87 8.67 13.72 16.91
C ALA A 87 7.71 14.71 16.19
N ARG A 88 6.53 14.25 15.77
CA ARG A 88 5.53 15.04 15.03
C ARG A 88 4.93 16.17 15.86
N ASP A 89 4.54 15.88 17.10
CA ASP A 89 3.80 16.83 17.95
C ASP A 89 4.65 17.33 19.12
N GLY A 90 5.97 17.30 18.97
CA GLY A 90 6.94 17.61 20.02
C GLY A 90 7.84 16.44 20.34
N VAL A 91 8.62 16.56 21.41
CA VAL A 91 9.62 15.57 21.81
C VAL A 91 9.27 15.03 23.19
N ALA A 92 8.88 13.76 23.27
CA ALA A 92 8.79 13.01 24.51
C ALA A 92 9.14 11.53 24.33
N GLY A 93 9.67 10.92 25.38
CA GLY A 93 10.02 9.48 25.39
C GLY A 93 10.89 9.07 24.19
N VAL A 94 10.50 7.98 23.53
CA VAL A 94 11.27 7.38 22.42
C VAL A 94 11.34 8.25 21.17
N SER A 95 10.43 9.22 20.99
CA SER A 95 10.50 10.17 19.86
C SER A 95 11.69 11.12 19.94
N GLY A 96 12.35 11.23 21.11
CA GLY A 96 13.55 12.05 21.29
C GLY A 96 14.71 11.71 20.38
N SER A 97 14.82 10.45 19.95
CA SER A 97 15.84 10.02 18.99
C SER A 97 15.37 10.10 17.53
N HIS A 98 14.09 10.38 17.28
CA HIS A 98 13.44 10.31 15.97
C HIS A 98 12.88 11.69 15.58
N LYS A 99 13.75 12.70 15.58
CA LYS A 99 13.37 14.10 15.33
C LYS A 99 13.37 14.47 13.85
N ASN A 100 14.26 13.85 13.09
CA ASN A 100 14.61 14.16 11.70
C ASN A 100 14.44 12.95 10.76
N HIS A 101 13.88 11.86 11.26
CA HIS A 101 13.57 10.66 10.50
C HIS A 101 12.39 9.94 11.15
N LEU A 102 11.70 9.10 10.37
CA LEU A 102 10.72 8.16 10.91
C LEU A 102 11.43 6.84 11.16
N HIS A 103 11.23 6.28 12.35
CA HIS A 103 11.36 4.84 12.50
C HIS A 103 10.02 4.21 12.16
N VAL A 104 10.01 3.25 11.25
CA VAL A 104 8.81 2.53 10.80
C VAL A 104 9.02 1.03 10.96
N ASP A 105 8.08 0.35 11.60
CA ASP A 105 8.17 -1.08 11.89
C ASP A 105 6.84 -1.82 11.69
N VAL A 106 6.90 -3.16 11.75
CA VAL A 106 5.73 -4.05 11.61
C VAL A 106 5.03 -4.38 12.93
N GLY A 107 5.50 -3.78 14.02
CA GLY A 107 5.10 -4.09 15.38
C GLY A 107 3.85 -3.33 15.85
N PRO A 108 3.52 -3.47 17.14
CA PRO A 108 2.27 -2.98 17.70
C PRO A 108 2.36 -1.58 18.28
N PHE A 109 3.49 -0.88 18.13
CA PHE A 109 3.75 0.34 18.86
C PHE A 109 4.07 1.50 17.93
N GLY A 110 3.47 2.66 18.20
CA GLY A 110 3.83 3.91 17.57
C GLY A 110 3.80 5.07 18.55
N HIS A 111 4.56 6.13 18.26
CA HIS A 111 4.73 7.28 19.16
C HIS A 111 5.01 8.58 18.39
N LEU A 112 4.09 9.55 18.48
CA LEU A 112 4.07 10.76 17.66
C LEU A 112 4.42 12.02 18.45
N GLY A 113 5.52 11.98 19.19
CA GLY A 113 5.94 13.09 20.03
C GLY A 113 5.32 13.06 21.41
N VAL A 114 4.06 13.47 21.57
CA VAL A 114 3.40 13.55 22.90
C VAL A 114 2.41 12.42 23.18
N ALA A 115 2.09 11.59 22.18
CA ALA A 115 1.13 10.52 22.30
C ALA A 115 1.62 9.21 21.67
N SER A 116 1.34 8.10 22.34
CA SER A 116 1.47 6.76 21.79
C SER A 116 0.20 6.35 21.05
N PHE A 117 0.33 5.48 20.06
CA PHE A 117 -0.81 4.84 19.39
C PHE A 117 -0.53 3.36 19.13
N GLN A 118 -1.59 2.61 18.83
CA GLN A 118 -1.51 1.23 18.37
C GLN A 118 -1.79 1.22 16.86
N PRO A 119 -0.86 0.72 16.02
CA PRO A 119 -1.11 0.51 14.61
C PRO A 119 -2.25 -0.48 14.40
N THR A 120 -3.01 -0.31 13.31
CA THR A 120 -4.11 -1.22 12.98
C THR A 120 -3.62 -2.61 12.58
N GLY A 121 -2.37 -2.72 12.10
CA GLY A 121 -1.86 -3.95 11.49
C GLY A 121 -2.51 -4.25 10.15
N GLY A 122 -2.25 -5.44 9.62
CA GLY A 122 -3.00 -6.03 8.51
C GLY A 122 -2.61 -5.61 7.09
N GLY A 123 -1.72 -4.62 6.90
CA GLY A 123 -1.15 -4.26 5.59
C GLY A 123 -2.02 -3.39 4.66
N ASP A 124 -1.79 -3.45 3.35
CA ASP A 124 -2.50 -2.61 2.37
C ASP A 124 -3.91 -3.15 2.07
N VAL A 125 -4.83 -2.88 3.00
CA VAL A 125 -6.24 -3.32 2.93
C VAL A 125 -6.97 -2.83 1.68
N LEU A 126 -6.56 -1.70 1.11
CA LEU A 126 -7.13 -1.19 -0.15
C LEU A 126 -6.71 -2.08 -1.30
N THR A 127 -5.41 -2.38 -1.42
CA THR A 127 -4.89 -3.30 -2.45
C THR A 127 -5.59 -4.64 -2.35
N GLU A 128 -5.71 -5.20 -1.14
CA GLU A 128 -6.44 -6.45 -0.93
C GLU A 128 -7.89 -6.38 -1.41
N ALA A 129 -8.61 -5.31 -1.06
CA ALA A 129 -10.00 -5.13 -1.45
C ALA A 129 -10.14 -5.01 -2.98
N VAL A 130 -9.22 -4.31 -3.65
CA VAL A 130 -9.18 -4.22 -5.12
C VAL A 130 -8.88 -5.60 -5.72
N GLN A 131 -7.88 -6.31 -5.22
CA GLN A 131 -7.53 -7.66 -5.67
C GLN A 131 -8.71 -8.61 -5.58
N ARG A 132 -9.41 -8.62 -4.45
CA ARG A 132 -10.64 -9.41 -4.28
C ARG A 132 -11.73 -9.01 -5.26
N ALA A 133 -11.91 -7.71 -5.52
CA ALA A 133 -12.91 -7.22 -6.47
C ALA A 133 -12.66 -7.71 -7.90
N VAL A 134 -11.39 -7.84 -8.31
CA VAL A 134 -10.98 -8.28 -9.66
C VAL A 134 -10.55 -9.75 -9.72
N HIS A 135 -10.90 -10.52 -8.69
CA HIS A 135 -10.59 -11.95 -8.56
C HIS A 135 -9.09 -12.28 -8.72
N ALA A 136 -8.21 -11.37 -8.27
CA ALA A 136 -6.79 -11.61 -8.09
C ALA A 136 -6.52 -12.34 -6.76
N GLY A 137 -5.33 -12.93 -6.64
CA GLY A 137 -4.85 -13.43 -5.35
C GLY A 137 -4.66 -12.26 -4.37
N PRO A 138 -5.31 -12.26 -3.18
CA PRO A 138 -5.21 -11.16 -2.23
C PRO A 138 -3.89 -11.24 -1.44
N ASP A 139 -2.81 -10.72 -2.03
CA ASP A 139 -1.47 -10.72 -1.43
C ASP A 139 -1.05 -9.33 -0.87
N GLN A 140 -1.92 -8.32 -0.99
CA GLN A 140 -1.67 -6.93 -0.56
C GLN A 140 -0.51 -6.24 -1.31
N VAL A 141 -0.09 -6.81 -2.43
CA VAL A 141 0.95 -6.27 -3.30
C VAL A 141 0.32 -5.78 -4.59
N TRP A 142 0.34 -4.47 -4.79
CA TRP A 142 -0.09 -3.88 -6.06
C TRP A 142 1.00 -4.09 -7.11
N GLY A 143 0.95 -5.25 -7.78
CA GLY A 143 1.86 -5.62 -8.86
C GLY A 143 1.16 -5.80 -10.21
N THR A 144 1.88 -6.38 -11.16
CA THR A 144 1.43 -6.54 -12.56
C THR A 144 0.08 -7.25 -12.70
N ASP A 145 -0.19 -8.31 -11.94
CA ASP A 145 -1.49 -9.02 -12.01
C ASP A 145 -2.66 -8.12 -11.57
N THR A 146 -2.47 -7.34 -10.50
CA THR A 146 -3.49 -6.38 -10.05
C THR A 146 -3.73 -5.30 -11.10
N ASP A 147 -2.64 -4.78 -11.69
CA ASP A 147 -2.72 -3.77 -12.76
C ASP A 147 -3.46 -4.29 -14.00
N GLN A 148 -3.07 -5.46 -14.53
CA GLN A 148 -3.69 -6.05 -15.72
C GLN A 148 -5.19 -6.30 -15.55
N ARG A 149 -5.59 -6.78 -14.36
CA ARG A 149 -6.99 -7.08 -14.07
C ARG A 149 -7.83 -5.81 -13.94
N VAL A 150 -7.34 -4.79 -13.24
CA VAL A 150 -8.07 -3.52 -13.13
C VAL A 150 -8.10 -2.80 -14.48
N GLU A 151 -7.03 -2.89 -15.28
CA GLU A 151 -7.01 -2.39 -16.65
C GLU A 151 -8.07 -3.08 -17.52
N ALA A 152 -8.24 -4.40 -17.40
CA ALA A 152 -9.28 -5.12 -18.14
C ALA A 152 -10.70 -4.61 -17.79
N VAL A 153 -10.98 -4.36 -16.51
CA VAL A 153 -12.26 -3.74 -16.08
C VAL A 153 -12.41 -2.34 -16.68
N LYS A 154 -11.39 -1.48 -16.51
CA LYS A 154 -11.39 -0.12 -17.06
C LYS A 154 -11.63 -0.09 -18.57
N ALA A 155 -10.93 -0.93 -19.32
CA ALA A 155 -11.03 -0.99 -20.78
C ALA A 155 -12.41 -1.50 -21.24
N ALA A 156 -13.02 -2.43 -20.51
CA ALA A 156 -14.35 -2.95 -20.82
C ALA A 156 -15.49 -1.95 -20.54
N SER A 157 -15.19 -0.81 -19.92
CA SER A 157 -16.17 0.25 -19.67
C SER A 157 -16.58 1.01 -20.94
N ASN A 158 -17.78 1.58 -20.92
CA ASN A 158 -18.29 2.41 -22.02
C ASN A 158 -17.48 3.71 -22.19
N LEU A 159 -16.83 4.22 -21.14
CA LEU A 159 -16.01 5.43 -21.18
C LEU A 159 -14.88 5.32 -22.22
N MET A 160 -14.27 4.13 -22.33
CA MET A 160 -13.15 3.85 -23.23
C MET A 160 -13.58 3.21 -24.55
N GLY A 161 -14.90 3.15 -24.83
CA GLY A 161 -15.43 2.55 -26.05
C GLY A 161 -15.46 1.02 -26.07
N VAL A 162 -15.45 0.35 -24.90
CA VAL A 162 -15.45 -1.11 -24.72
C VAL A 162 -14.31 -1.80 -25.48
N GLY A 163 -13.20 -2.05 -24.79
CA GLY A 163 -12.03 -2.77 -25.28
C GLY A 163 -11.62 -3.93 -24.39
N PHE A 164 -10.87 -4.88 -24.96
CA PHE A 164 -10.41 -6.09 -24.27
C PHE A 164 -8.91 -6.30 -24.52
N PRO A 165 -8.02 -5.51 -23.91
CA PRO A 165 -6.57 -5.55 -24.18
C PRO A 165 -5.95 -6.93 -23.92
N HIS A 166 -6.52 -7.68 -22.97
CA HIS A 166 -6.09 -9.03 -22.59
C HIS A 166 -7.04 -10.13 -23.10
N GLY A 167 -7.99 -9.76 -23.97
CA GLY A 167 -9.04 -10.64 -24.51
C GLY A 167 -10.32 -10.72 -23.65
N ILE A 168 -11.43 -11.09 -24.30
CA ILE A 168 -12.75 -11.17 -23.66
C ILE A 168 -12.75 -12.23 -22.56
N ALA A 169 -12.21 -13.42 -22.85
CA ALA A 169 -12.14 -14.54 -21.90
C ALA A 169 -11.39 -14.16 -20.61
N PHE A 170 -10.29 -13.40 -20.71
CA PHE A 170 -9.59 -12.88 -19.54
C PHE A 170 -10.47 -11.92 -18.74
N THR A 171 -11.10 -10.96 -19.41
CA THR A 171 -11.97 -9.96 -18.78
C THR A 171 -13.16 -10.63 -18.09
N GLN A 172 -13.72 -11.70 -18.68
CA GLN A 172 -14.79 -12.51 -18.08
C GLN A 172 -14.35 -13.17 -16.77
N ARG A 173 -13.15 -13.77 -16.72
CA ARG A 173 -12.59 -14.30 -15.46
C ARG A 173 -12.36 -13.21 -14.43
N VAL A 174 -11.90 -12.02 -14.85
CA VAL A 174 -11.71 -10.87 -13.98
C VAL A 174 -13.02 -10.40 -13.34
N VAL A 175 -14.12 -10.37 -14.11
CA VAL A 175 -15.42 -9.96 -13.58
C VAL A 175 -16.22 -11.11 -12.95
N GLY A 176 -15.68 -12.32 -12.93
CA GLY A 176 -16.27 -13.46 -12.23
C GLY A 176 -17.40 -14.17 -12.99
N VAL A 177 -17.37 -14.18 -14.32
CA VAL A 177 -18.33 -14.92 -15.16
C VAL A 177 -17.62 -16.01 -15.98
N PRO A 178 -18.35 -17.03 -16.48
CA PRO A 178 -17.77 -18.01 -17.39
C PRO A 178 -17.13 -17.37 -18.62
N ASP A 179 -15.99 -17.91 -19.06
CA ASP A 179 -15.16 -17.34 -20.12
C ASP A 179 -15.48 -17.90 -21.51
N ASP A 180 -16.74 -17.73 -21.94
CA ASP A 180 -17.25 -18.17 -23.25
C ASP A 180 -16.75 -17.35 -24.46
N GLY A 181 -15.97 -16.28 -24.21
CA GLY A 181 -15.40 -15.41 -25.22
C GLY A 181 -16.39 -14.39 -25.82
N VAL A 182 -17.62 -14.28 -25.29
CA VAL A 182 -18.66 -13.37 -25.76
C VAL A 182 -18.98 -12.33 -24.69
N TRP A 183 -18.76 -11.04 -24.98
CA TRP A 183 -19.11 -9.95 -24.07
C TRP A 183 -20.62 -9.66 -24.08
N GLY A 184 -21.38 -10.52 -23.40
CA GLY A 184 -22.83 -10.50 -23.33
C GLY A 184 -23.40 -9.65 -22.19
N THR A 185 -24.72 -9.76 -22.00
CA THR A 185 -25.45 -9.04 -20.95
C THR A 185 -24.99 -9.43 -19.55
N GLU A 186 -24.68 -10.70 -19.33
CA GLU A 186 -24.17 -11.17 -18.04
C GLU A 186 -22.81 -10.55 -17.72
N SER A 187 -21.89 -10.52 -18.69
CA SER A 187 -20.55 -9.94 -18.51
C SER A 187 -20.62 -8.44 -18.21
N ARG A 188 -21.51 -7.70 -18.89
CA ARG A 188 -21.76 -6.28 -18.60
C ARG A 188 -22.28 -6.05 -17.18
N ARG A 189 -23.25 -6.86 -16.74
CA ARG A 189 -23.78 -6.78 -15.36
C ARG A 189 -22.70 -7.08 -14.33
N ALA A 190 -21.87 -8.09 -14.57
CA ALA A 190 -20.76 -8.45 -13.69
C ALA A 190 -19.68 -7.36 -13.66
N HIS A 191 -19.37 -6.76 -14.81
CA HIS A 191 -18.48 -5.59 -14.90
C HIS A 191 -18.97 -4.44 -14.01
N ASP A 192 -20.26 -4.10 -14.02
CA ASP A 192 -20.78 -3.00 -13.21
C ASP A 192 -20.69 -3.33 -11.71
N GLN A 193 -20.92 -4.60 -11.33
CA GLN A 193 -20.76 -5.06 -9.95
C GLN A 193 -19.31 -4.99 -9.46
N VAL A 194 -18.36 -5.39 -10.31
CA VAL A 194 -16.93 -5.31 -10.04
C VAL A 194 -16.47 -3.86 -9.97
N THR A 195 -16.92 -3.01 -10.89
CA THR A 195 -16.65 -1.56 -10.86
C THR A 195 -17.17 -0.94 -9.55
N ALA A 196 -18.39 -1.30 -9.13
CA ALA A 196 -18.94 -0.87 -7.85
C ALA A 196 -18.14 -1.37 -6.64
N ALA A 197 -17.57 -2.58 -6.72
CA ALA A 197 -16.69 -3.12 -5.67
C ALA A 197 -15.36 -2.37 -5.58
N ILE A 198 -14.73 -2.08 -6.72
CA ILE A 198 -13.50 -1.27 -6.77
C ILE A 198 -13.79 0.13 -6.22
N GLN A 199 -14.91 0.76 -6.61
CA GLN A 199 -15.34 2.05 -6.08
C GLN A 199 -15.44 2.06 -4.55
N ARG A 200 -16.06 1.03 -3.95
CA ARG A 200 -16.10 0.90 -2.48
C ARG A 200 -14.71 0.81 -1.87
N ALA A 201 -13.82 0.02 -2.47
CA ALA A 201 -12.45 -0.15 -1.98
C ALA A 201 -11.67 1.17 -1.93
N ILE A 202 -11.87 2.03 -2.94
CA ILE A 202 -11.22 3.36 -3.00
C ILE A 202 -12.03 4.48 -2.32
N GLY A 203 -13.09 4.14 -1.57
CA GLY A 203 -13.87 5.11 -0.80
C GLY A 203 -14.82 5.98 -1.63
N ARG A 204 -15.26 5.51 -2.81
CA ARG A 204 -16.19 6.22 -3.69
C ARG A 204 -17.62 5.66 -3.64
N PRO A 205 -18.64 6.47 -4.01
CA PRO A 205 -19.98 5.97 -4.26
C PRO A 205 -19.98 4.83 -5.29
N ALA A 206 -20.63 3.73 -4.93
CA ALA A 206 -20.62 2.49 -5.69
C ALA A 206 -21.76 2.45 -6.73
N ASN A 207 -21.61 3.24 -7.80
CA ASN A 207 -22.62 3.34 -8.87
C ASN A 207 -22.36 2.40 -10.06
N GLY A 208 -21.24 1.66 -10.07
CA GLY A 208 -20.88 0.71 -11.12
C GLY A 208 -20.39 1.36 -12.42
N ILE A 209 -20.21 2.68 -12.45
CA ILE A 209 -19.79 3.44 -13.63
C ILE A 209 -18.31 3.80 -13.52
N TRP A 210 -17.53 3.41 -14.53
CA TRP A 210 -16.15 3.88 -14.68
C TRP A 210 -16.15 5.24 -15.38
N ASP A 211 -16.07 6.34 -14.63
CA ASP A 211 -16.03 7.71 -15.13
C ASP A 211 -14.62 8.35 -14.99
N ASP A 212 -14.44 9.58 -15.47
CA ASP A 212 -13.16 10.30 -15.39
C ASP A 212 -12.70 10.51 -13.94
N ALA A 213 -13.64 10.71 -13.02
CA ALA A 213 -13.32 10.89 -11.61
C ALA A 213 -12.85 9.57 -10.99
N MET A 214 -13.40 8.43 -11.41
CA MET A 214 -12.93 7.09 -11.08
C MET A 214 -11.51 6.86 -11.64
N VAL A 215 -11.23 7.28 -12.88
CA VAL A 215 -9.87 7.21 -13.46
C VAL A 215 -8.87 7.96 -12.60
N ALA A 216 -9.17 9.20 -12.20
CA ALA A 216 -8.28 9.99 -11.36
C ALA A 216 -8.03 9.33 -9.99
N ALA A 217 -9.09 8.85 -9.34
CA ALA A 217 -8.99 8.19 -8.04
C ALA A 217 -8.22 6.86 -8.12
N TYR A 218 -8.46 6.08 -9.17
CA TYR A 218 -7.72 4.85 -9.44
C TYR A 218 -6.23 5.12 -9.68
N ASN A 219 -5.88 6.07 -10.55
CA ASN A 219 -4.49 6.42 -10.83
C ASN A 219 -3.78 6.88 -9.55
N HIS A 220 -4.44 7.72 -8.74
CA HIS A 220 -3.90 8.14 -7.46
C HIS A 220 -3.66 6.95 -6.52
N ALA A 221 -4.64 6.05 -6.37
CA ALA A 221 -4.50 4.86 -5.53
C ALA A 221 -3.37 3.95 -6.01
N ARG A 222 -3.26 3.77 -7.33
CA ARG A 222 -2.21 2.99 -8.00
C ARG A 222 -0.83 3.59 -7.78
N ASP A 223 -0.63 4.89 -8.01
CA ASP A 223 0.70 5.52 -7.93
C ASP A 223 1.31 5.41 -6.51
N LEU A 224 0.45 5.45 -5.48
CA LEU A 224 0.85 5.25 -4.09
C LEU A 224 1.26 3.81 -3.75
N ARG A 225 0.92 2.83 -4.58
CA ARG A 225 0.98 1.39 -4.24
C ARG A 225 1.81 0.55 -5.20
N ASN A 226 1.80 0.92 -6.46
CA ASN A 226 2.34 0.12 -7.54
C ASN A 226 3.81 -0.21 -7.30
N ARG A 227 4.17 -1.49 -7.47
CA ARG A 227 5.56 -1.93 -7.50
C ARG A 227 5.98 -2.09 -8.96
N PRO A 228 7.03 -1.39 -9.43
CA PRO A 228 7.60 -1.66 -10.74
C PRO A 228 8.19 -3.08 -10.79
#